data_AF-K1WM38-F1
#
_entry.id   AF-K1WM38-F1
#
_cell.length_a   1.000
_cell.length_b   1.000
_cell.length_c   1.000
_cell.angle_alpha   90.00
_cell.angle_beta   90.00
_cell.angle_gamma   90.00
#
_symmetry.space_group_name_H-M   'P 1'
#
loop_
_entity.id
_entity.type
_entity.pdbx_description
1 polymer ?
#
loop_
_entity_poly.entity_id
_entity_poly.type
_entity_poly.pdbx_seq_one_letter_code
_entity_poly.pdbx_strand_id
1 'polypeptide(L)'
;MSSRFALASLFLTVASGQGIGTFTAEVHPPLTWQTCTAPGSCTTINGKVVLDSNWRWLHSSTGTNCYTGNTWNAALCPNGTACAQNCYLDGADYSGSYGATTTGNALRLNFVTNGASRNVGSRMFLMADDSTYQTFNLLNKEFTFDVDVSHLPCGLNGALYLVSMAKDGGASLYPNNKAGAKYGVGYCDAQCPRDLKFINGEDPADIDSQANVEGWVPASNNANTGVGKYGSCCAEMDIWEANSISTAFTPHSASPVGQTRCLGDACGGTYSADRYAGVTDPDGCDFNSYRQGNKEFYGPGKTVNTNSVFTVVTQFITNTGTDAGTLSEIRRFYVQNGVVIPNSQSTIAGVPGNSLTAAFCDAQKTVFGDPNIYKQRGGFASMSAAMSAGMVLSLSLWDDYAANMLWLDSTYPVTGNPATPGVGRGTCPTTSGVPADVEAASPNSYVIYSNIKVGALNSTFSGTPLPGSGTSSSSTSKAATSVSTRRTSTTTSRATSTTSTAPSTSGAAHYAQCGGQAPFAGPYTCVAPLSLALRRRQNLF
;
A
#
# COMPACT_ATOMS: atom_id res chain seq x y z
N MET A 1 9.16 46.31 56.24
CA MET A 1 9.37 46.40 54.78
C MET A 1 10.60 45.58 54.41
N SER A 2 10.40 44.52 53.61
CA SER A 2 11.35 43.91 52.65
C SER A 2 11.03 42.43 52.48
N SER A 3 9.99 42.13 51.70
CA SER A 3 9.69 40.77 51.25
C SER A 3 10.62 40.46 50.08
N ARG A 4 11.53 39.49 50.25
CA ARG A 4 12.44 39.04 49.19
C ARG A 4 11.69 38.07 48.29
N PHE A 5 11.23 38.55 47.13
CA PHE A 5 10.80 37.70 46.04
C PHE A 5 12.02 36.95 45.48
N ALA A 6 12.06 35.64 45.65
CA ALA A 6 12.97 34.77 44.91
C ALA A 6 12.36 34.52 43.54
N LEU A 7 12.91 35.16 42.50
CA LEU A 7 12.62 34.86 41.10
C LEU A 7 13.27 33.50 40.78
N ALA A 8 12.49 32.43 40.73
CA ALA A 8 12.93 31.17 40.16
C ALA A 8 12.99 31.33 38.63
N SER A 9 14.19 31.51 38.09
CA SER A 9 14.44 31.49 36.65
C SER A 9 14.20 30.07 36.13
N LEU A 10 13.02 29.83 35.56
CA LEU A 10 12.72 28.63 34.78
C LEU A 10 13.57 28.70 33.50
N PHE A 11 14.73 28.06 33.49
CA PHE A 11 15.43 27.75 32.25
C PHE A 11 14.63 26.66 31.53
N LEU A 12 13.71 27.09 30.66
CA LEU A 12 13.18 26.23 29.60
C LEU A 12 14.34 25.91 28.67
N THR A 13 15.01 24.77 28.89
CA THR A 13 15.87 24.17 27.89
C THR A 13 14.99 23.82 26.71
N VAL A 14 15.06 24.62 25.65
CA VAL A 14 14.51 24.24 24.34
C VAL A 14 15.38 23.09 23.84
N ALA A 15 15.02 21.86 24.21
CA ALA A 15 15.64 20.67 23.68
C ALA A 15 15.46 20.72 22.16
N SER A 16 16.56 20.70 21.40
CA SER A 16 16.51 20.64 19.95
C SER A 16 16.19 19.20 19.54
N GLY A 17 15.08 18.98 18.84
CA GLY A 17 14.74 17.64 18.34
C GLY A 17 15.47 17.25 17.06
N GLN A 18 15.06 16.14 16.43
CA GLN A 18 15.72 15.58 15.24
C GLN A 18 15.99 16.70 14.21
N GLY A 19 17.24 16.85 13.81
CA GLY A 19 17.62 17.89 12.89
C GLY A 19 17.27 17.56 11.44
N ILE A 20 17.29 18.58 10.59
CA ILE A 20 17.21 18.43 9.13
C ILE A 20 18.63 18.58 8.55
N GLY A 21 19.10 17.52 7.89
CA GLY A 21 20.35 17.51 7.13
C GLY A 21 20.25 18.39 5.89
N THR A 22 21.38 18.90 5.42
CA THR A 22 21.44 19.79 4.26
C THR A 22 22.53 19.39 3.27
N PHE A 23 23.13 18.20 3.44
CA PHE A 23 24.13 17.68 2.50
C PHE A 23 23.46 17.22 1.21
N THR A 24 22.27 16.62 1.32
CA THR A 24 21.42 16.21 0.21
C THR A 24 20.09 16.95 0.29
N ALA A 25 19.68 17.60 -0.79
CA ALA A 25 18.37 18.24 -0.85
C ALA A 25 17.26 17.18 -0.95
N GLU A 26 16.21 17.33 -0.15
CA GLU A 26 15.02 16.48 -0.26
C GLU A 26 14.10 16.96 -1.39
N VAL A 27 13.99 16.14 -2.44
CA VAL A 27 13.14 16.38 -3.60
C VAL A 27 12.30 15.15 -3.90
N HIS A 28 11.01 15.21 -3.54
CA HIS A 28 10.08 14.10 -3.70
C HIS A 28 9.78 13.78 -5.18
N PRO A 29 9.95 12.52 -5.63
CA PRO A 29 9.53 12.10 -6.97
C PRO A 29 8.02 12.29 -7.17
N PRO A 30 7.56 12.91 -8.26
CA PRO A 30 6.14 13.11 -8.52
C PRO A 30 5.45 11.78 -8.85
N LEU A 31 4.22 11.59 -8.40
CA LEU A 31 3.42 10.41 -8.71
C LEU A 31 1.94 10.81 -8.81
N THR A 32 1.37 10.77 -10.02
CA THR A 32 -0.05 11.08 -10.20
C THR A 32 -0.93 9.89 -9.86
N TRP A 33 -2.09 10.15 -9.27
CA TRP A 33 -3.14 9.17 -8.99
C TRP A 33 -4.50 9.78 -9.36
N GLN A 34 -5.62 9.06 -9.19
CA GLN A 34 -6.93 9.57 -9.60
C GLN A 34 -8.02 9.38 -8.55
N THR A 35 -8.97 10.32 -8.52
CA THR A 35 -10.26 10.15 -7.84
C THR A 35 -11.36 9.88 -8.86
N CYS A 36 -12.26 8.92 -8.60
CA CYS A 36 -13.31 8.52 -9.52
C CYS A 36 -14.70 8.62 -8.89
N THR A 37 -15.68 9.13 -9.64
CA THR A 37 -17.08 9.23 -9.20
C THR A 37 -17.98 8.20 -9.86
N ALA A 38 -17.60 7.74 -11.06
CA ALA A 38 -18.28 6.71 -11.86
C ALA A 38 -17.29 6.07 -12.83
N PRO A 39 -17.59 4.91 -13.45
CA PRO A 39 -16.76 4.33 -14.50
C PRO A 39 -16.35 5.35 -15.56
N GLY A 40 -15.04 5.46 -15.83
CA GLY A 40 -14.50 6.40 -16.82
C GLY A 40 -14.57 7.88 -16.42
N SER A 41 -15.08 8.21 -15.24
CA SER A 41 -15.19 9.58 -14.71
C SER A 41 -14.20 9.78 -13.58
N CYS A 42 -12.93 9.93 -13.93
CA CYS A 42 -11.83 10.11 -12.98
C CYS A 42 -11.09 11.43 -13.21
N THR A 43 -10.64 12.05 -12.12
CA THR A 43 -9.83 13.27 -12.12
C THR A 43 -8.43 12.95 -11.61
N THR A 44 -7.41 13.39 -12.34
CA THR A 44 -6.01 13.23 -11.94
C THR A 44 -5.67 14.17 -10.78
N ILE A 45 -4.99 13.63 -9.78
CA ILE A 45 -4.41 14.32 -8.64
C ILE A 45 -2.88 14.24 -8.75
N ASN A 46 -2.22 15.37 -8.57
CA ASN A 46 -0.77 15.47 -8.57
C ASN A 46 -0.25 15.14 -7.17
N GLY A 47 0.14 13.90 -6.94
CA GLY A 47 0.85 13.48 -5.73
C GLY A 47 2.36 13.45 -5.93
N LYS A 48 3.05 13.01 -4.88
CA LYS A 48 4.49 12.73 -4.85
C LYS A 48 4.75 11.64 -3.83
N VAL A 49 5.94 11.04 -3.84
CA VAL A 49 6.32 10.01 -2.86
C VAL A 49 7.51 10.45 -2.02
N VAL A 50 7.56 9.97 -0.77
CA VAL A 50 8.65 10.22 0.15
C VAL A 50 9.17 8.92 0.75
N LEU A 51 10.49 8.81 0.83
CA LEU A 51 11.17 7.67 1.46
C LEU A 51 11.02 7.74 2.98
N ASP A 52 10.73 6.58 3.59
CA ASP A 52 10.70 6.38 5.03
C ASP A 52 12.02 6.80 5.70
N SER A 53 11.91 7.48 6.83
CA SER A 53 13.04 8.00 7.60
C SER A 53 14.09 6.96 8.00
N ASN A 54 13.72 5.68 8.15
CA ASN A 54 14.62 4.63 8.61
C ASN A 54 15.72 4.30 7.58
N TRP A 55 15.45 4.52 6.29
CA TRP A 55 16.43 4.33 5.21
C TRP A 55 17.40 5.50 5.07
N ARG A 56 17.05 6.67 5.60
CA ARG A 56 17.82 7.89 5.37
C ARG A 56 19.16 7.84 6.11
N TRP A 57 20.13 8.54 5.53
CA TRP A 57 21.37 8.82 6.21
C TRP A 57 21.11 9.72 7.43
N LEU A 58 21.66 9.31 8.57
CA LEU A 58 21.58 10.02 9.83
C LEU A 58 22.98 10.43 10.28
N HIS A 59 23.23 11.73 10.33
CA HIS A 59 24.57 12.27 10.54
C HIS A 59 24.59 13.45 11.50
N SER A 60 25.76 13.76 12.06
CA SER A 60 26.01 14.99 12.81
C SER A 60 26.10 16.20 11.89
N SER A 61 26.12 17.42 12.44
CA SER A 61 26.33 18.65 11.65
C SER A 61 27.64 18.67 10.84
N THR A 62 28.62 17.83 11.17
CA THR A 62 29.90 17.69 10.46
C THR A 62 29.94 16.51 9.49
N GLY A 63 28.83 15.78 9.31
CA GLY A 63 28.74 14.62 8.42
C GLY A 63 29.26 13.31 9.03
N THR A 64 29.44 13.23 10.36
CA THR A 64 29.79 11.96 11.02
C THR A 64 28.53 11.12 11.22
N ASN A 65 28.55 9.83 10.86
CA ASN A 65 27.39 8.96 11.02
C ASN A 65 26.97 8.86 12.50
N CYS A 66 25.68 9.09 12.75
CA CYS A 66 25.05 8.78 14.03
C CYS A 66 24.66 7.31 14.13
N TYR A 67 24.43 6.65 12.99
CA TYR A 67 24.08 5.24 12.90
C TYR A 67 24.79 4.63 11.68
N THR A 68 25.50 3.51 11.85
CA THR A 68 26.22 2.81 10.78
C THR A 68 25.97 1.31 10.85
N GLY A 69 25.58 0.71 9.73
CA GLY A 69 25.16 -0.69 9.69
C GLY A 69 23.97 -0.90 10.62
N ASN A 70 24.19 -1.55 11.76
CA ASN A 70 23.18 -1.82 12.77
C ASN A 70 23.51 -1.25 14.16
N THR A 71 24.41 -0.25 14.25
CA THR A 71 24.87 0.31 15.52
C THR A 71 24.81 1.84 15.56
N TRP A 72 24.46 2.38 16.73
CA TRP A 72 24.51 3.80 17.03
C TRP A 72 25.92 4.25 17.42
N ASN A 73 26.28 5.48 17.06
CA ASN A 73 27.52 6.12 17.48
C ASN A 73 27.38 6.60 18.94
N ALA A 74 28.00 5.90 19.88
CA ALA A 74 27.86 6.17 21.31
C ALA A 74 28.32 7.58 21.74
N ALA A 75 29.20 8.25 20.99
CA ALA A 75 29.62 9.61 21.30
C ALA A 75 28.56 10.66 20.93
N LEU A 76 27.85 10.44 19.82
CA LEU A 76 26.78 11.33 19.34
C LEU A 76 25.43 10.97 19.97
N CYS A 77 25.22 9.69 20.25
CA CYS A 77 23.97 9.11 20.73
C CYS A 77 24.17 8.33 22.04
N PRO A 78 24.58 8.97 23.14
CA PRO A 78 24.66 8.32 24.45
C PRO A 78 23.27 8.04 25.06
N ASN A 79 22.24 8.74 24.59
CA ASN A 79 20.82 8.55 24.92
C ASN A 79 19.95 9.20 23.80
N GLY A 80 18.65 8.93 23.82
CA GLY A 80 17.69 9.33 22.79
C GLY A 80 17.58 10.84 22.63
N THR A 81 17.58 11.59 23.73
CA THR A 81 17.55 13.06 23.72
C THR A 81 18.79 13.65 23.08
N ALA A 82 19.98 13.22 23.50
CA ALA A 82 21.25 13.70 22.92
C ALA A 82 21.37 13.30 21.45
N CYS A 83 20.93 12.10 21.09
CA CYS A 83 20.94 11.65 19.72
C CYS A 83 20.00 12.49 18.84
N ALA A 84 18.78 12.77 19.30
CA ALA A 84 17.86 13.66 18.59
C ALA A 84 18.43 15.08 18.41
N GLN A 85 19.18 15.59 19.39
CA GLN A 85 19.86 16.90 19.31
C GLN A 85 21.04 16.90 18.34
N ASN A 86 21.82 15.82 18.31
CA ASN A 86 23.09 15.77 17.60
C ASN A 86 22.97 15.29 16.16
N CYS A 87 21.82 14.71 15.78
CA CYS A 87 21.65 13.97 14.54
C CYS A 87 20.58 14.56 13.63
N TYR A 88 20.87 14.51 12.34
CA TYR A 88 20.13 15.19 11.28
C TYR A 88 19.74 14.17 10.21
N LEU A 89 18.45 14.09 9.86
CA LEU A 89 17.99 13.29 8.72
C LEU A 89 18.25 14.07 7.43
N ASP A 90 19.00 13.49 6.52
CA ASP A 90 19.32 14.13 5.24
C ASP A 90 18.29 13.83 4.15
N GLY A 91 18.38 14.56 3.03
CA GLY A 91 17.63 14.24 1.82
C GLY A 91 18.03 12.89 1.22
N ALA A 92 17.25 12.43 0.24
CA ALA A 92 17.46 11.15 -0.43
C ALA A 92 17.76 11.31 -1.94
N ASP A 93 18.82 10.67 -2.42
CA ASP A 93 18.97 10.34 -3.84
C ASP A 93 18.13 9.10 -4.16
N TYR A 94 16.85 9.32 -4.45
CA TYR A 94 15.84 8.28 -4.70
C TYR A 94 16.28 7.24 -5.73
N SER A 95 16.80 7.69 -6.88
CA SER A 95 17.16 6.76 -7.96
C SER A 95 18.51 6.12 -7.73
N GLY A 96 19.54 6.89 -7.36
CA GLY A 96 20.91 6.38 -7.31
C GLY A 96 21.23 5.59 -6.04
N SER A 97 20.60 5.94 -4.91
CA SER A 97 20.84 5.25 -3.63
C SER A 97 19.78 4.20 -3.32
N TYR A 98 18.51 4.42 -3.70
CA TYR A 98 17.40 3.56 -3.30
C TYR A 98 16.69 2.86 -4.46
N GLY A 99 17.10 3.10 -5.71
CA GLY A 99 16.53 2.42 -6.88
C GLY A 99 15.05 2.71 -7.08
N ALA A 100 14.58 3.87 -6.60
CA ALA A 100 13.21 4.31 -6.69
C ALA A 100 13.04 5.36 -7.78
N THR A 101 12.11 5.11 -8.71
CA THR A 101 11.85 6.02 -9.84
C THR A 101 10.36 6.16 -10.10
N THR A 102 9.95 7.33 -10.56
CA THR A 102 8.56 7.56 -10.99
C THR A 102 8.48 7.99 -12.45
N THR A 103 7.39 7.63 -13.10
CA THR A 103 7.06 8.11 -14.46
C THR A 103 5.54 8.26 -14.56
N GLY A 104 5.06 9.51 -14.56
CA GLY A 104 3.62 9.80 -14.58
C GLY A 104 2.89 9.22 -13.37
N ASN A 105 2.12 8.16 -13.59
CA ASN A 105 1.32 7.46 -12.59
C ASN A 105 1.97 6.16 -12.08
N ALA A 106 3.23 5.88 -12.41
CA ALA A 106 3.94 4.67 -12.03
C ALA A 106 5.11 4.96 -11.08
N LEU A 107 5.24 4.14 -10.04
CA LEU A 107 6.37 4.05 -9.12
C LEU A 107 7.03 2.67 -9.30
N ARG A 108 8.33 2.66 -9.59
CA ARG A 108 9.16 1.45 -9.60
C ARG A 108 10.07 1.45 -8.40
N LEU A 109 10.11 0.33 -7.67
CA LEU A 109 11.05 0.08 -6.58
C LEU A 109 11.94 -1.11 -6.95
N ASN A 110 13.25 -0.90 -7.04
CA ASN A 110 14.22 -1.98 -7.18
C ASN A 110 14.56 -2.60 -5.83
N PHE A 111 14.92 -3.89 -5.84
CA PHE A 111 15.29 -4.61 -4.63
C PHE A 111 16.69 -4.22 -4.13
N VAL A 112 17.76 -4.53 -4.87
CA VAL A 112 19.12 -4.14 -4.46
C VAL A 112 19.59 -2.97 -5.32
N THR A 113 20.12 -1.93 -4.66
CA THR A 113 20.74 -0.79 -5.33
C THR A 113 22.15 -0.57 -4.78
N ASN A 114 23.14 -0.52 -5.66
CA ASN A 114 24.54 -0.26 -5.30
C ASN A 114 24.87 1.20 -5.63
N GLY A 115 24.59 2.09 -4.67
CA GLY A 115 24.99 3.51 -4.72
C GLY A 115 26.30 3.74 -3.98
N ALA A 116 26.38 4.84 -3.22
CA ALA A 116 27.50 5.07 -2.29
C ALA A 116 27.61 3.97 -1.21
N SER A 117 26.46 3.39 -0.86
CA SER A 117 26.32 2.20 -0.02
C SER A 117 25.39 1.21 -0.71
N ARG A 118 25.47 -0.06 -0.31
CA ARG A 118 24.52 -1.09 -0.73
C ARG A 118 23.19 -0.88 0.00
N ASN A 119 22.12 -0.70 -0.76
CA ASN A 119 20.74 -0.60 -0.26
C ASN A 119 19.94 -1.86 -0.62
N VAL A 120 19.04 -2.25 0.28
CA VAL A 120 18.09 -3.35 0.08
C VAL A 120 16.68 -2.84 0.38
N GLY A 121 15.81 -2.97 -0.61
CA GLY A 121 14.41 -2.57 -0.55
C GLY A 121 14.20 -1.07 -0.35
N SER A 122 12.94 -0.71 -0.17
CA SER A 122 12.54 0.64 0.26
C SER A 122 11.09 0.63 0.75
N ARG A 123 10.73 1.63 1.54
CA ARG A 123 9.35 1.96 1.91
C ARG A 123 9.06 3.43 1.58
N MET A 124 8.00 3.65 0.82
CA MET A 124 7.59 4.96 0.33
C MET A 124 6.19 5.30 0.81
N PHE A 125 5.94 6.58 1.10
CA PHE A 125 4.61 7.08 1.42
C PHE A 125 4.11 8.02 0.34
N LEU A 126 2.82 7.91 -0.02
CA LEU A 126 2.20 8.89 -0.91
C LEU A 126 1.92 10.19 -0.16
N MET A 127 2.30 11.32 -0.75
CA MET A 127 2.08 12.65 -0.20
C MET A 127 1.10 13.47 -1.03
N ALA A 128 0.33 14.32 -0.33
CA ALA A 128 -0.54 15.32 -0.92
C ALA A 128 0.24 16.60 -1.28
N ASP A 129 1.19 16.99 -0.43
CA ASP A 129 2.11 18.11 -0.63
C ASP A 129 3.49 17.79 -0.01
N ASP A 130 4.42 18.75 0.06
CA ASP A 130 5.78 18.49 0.59
C ASP A 130 5.86 18.34 2.12
N SER A 131 4.75 18.44 2.86
CA SER A 131 4.73 18.40 4.32
C SER A 131 3.57 17.57 4.88
N THR A 132 2.71 17.01 4.04
CA THR A 132 1.61 16.15 4.46
C THR A 132 1.47 14.91 3.57
N TYR A 133 1.31 13.76 4.22
CA TYR A 133 0.91 12.52 3.57
C TYR A 133 -0.50 12.64 2.99
N GLN A 134 -0.74 11.94 1.88
CA GLN A 134 -2.08 11.73 1.38
C GLN A 134 -2.78 10.71 2.29
N THR A 135 -3.87 11.12 2.93
CA THR A 135 -4.72 10.22 3.71
C THR A 135 -5.92 9.76 2.89
N PHE A 136 -6.36 8.54 3.13
CA PHE A 136 -7.50 7.92 2.45
C PHE A 136 -8.56 7.48 3.45
N ASN A 137 -9.80 7.91 3.20
CA ASN A 137 -10.99 7.45 3.92
C ASN A 137 -11.74 6.47 3.02
N LEU A 138 -11.61 5.17 3.27
CA LEU A 138 -12.04 4.14 2.31
C LEU A 138 -13.37 3.46 2.63
N LEU A 139 -14.05 3.80 3.73
CA LEU A 139 -15.38 3.28 4.01
C LEU A 139 -16.35 3.58 2.87
N ASN A 140 -17.00 2.54 2.35
CA ASN A 140 -17.92 2.58 1.21
C ASN A 140 -17.27 3.09 -0.10
N LYS A 141 -15.98 2.83 -0.25
CA LYS A 141 -15.18 3.15 -1.44
C LYS A 141 -14.43 1.93 -1.94
N GLU A 142 -13.77 2.11 -3.07
CA GLU A 142 -12.79 1.17 -3.58
C GLU A 142 -11.44 1.83 -3.84
N PHE A 143 -10.39 1.06 -3.64
CA PHE A 143 -9.00 1.40 -3.94
C PHE A 143 -8.48 0.43 -5.00
N THR A 144 -7.96 0.98 -6.09
CA THR A 144 -7.56 0.22 -7.28
C THR A 144 -6.19 0.68 -7.75
N PHE A 145 -5.37 -0.25 -8.21
CA PHE A 145 -4.06 0.03 -8.79
C PHE A 145 -3.67 -1.08 -9.77
N ASP A 146 -2.77 -0.78 -10.69
CA ASP A 146 -2.11 -1.76 -11.54
C ASP A 146 -0.76 -2.14 -10.93
N VAL A 147 -0.38 -3.41 -11.05
CA VAL A 147 0.90 -3.89 -10.51
C VAL A 147 1.62 -4.81 -11.47
N ASP A 148 2.95 -4.66 -11.54
CA ASP A 148 3.86 -5.62 -12.14
C ASP A 148 4.66 -6.33 -11.05
N VAL A 149 4.38 -7.61 -10.85
CA VAL A 149 5.08 -8.51 -9.92
C VAL A 149 5.90 -9.58 -10.66
N SER A 150 5.99 -9.51 -11.99
CA SER A 150 6.63 -10.54 -12.82
C SER A 150 8.13 -10.73 -12.52
N HIS A 151 8.73 -9.75 -11.84
CA HIS A 151 10.14 -9.74 -11.43
C HIS A 151 10.32 -9.94 -9.92
N LEU A 152 9.30 -10.43 -9.21
CA LEU A 152 9.37 -10.75 -7.78
C LEU A 152 9.37 -12.27 -7.56
N PRO A 153 10.51 -12.91 -7.28
CA PRO A 153 10.59 -14.33 -6.96
C PRO A 153 10.08 -14.62 -5.52
N CYS A 154 10.11 -15.90 -5.15
CA CYS A 154 9.95 -16.34 -3.76
C CYS A 154 10.88 -15.57 -2.82
N GLY A 155 10.42 -15.27 -1.61
CA GLY A 155 11.21 -14.58 -0.59
C GLY A 155 11.14 -13.06 -0.62
N LEU A 156 10.59 -12.47 -1.69
CA LEU A 156 10.31 -11.03 -1.76
C LEU A 156 8.84 -10.74 -1.51
N ASN A 157 8.57 -9.53 -1.02
CA ASN A 157 7.23 -8.97 -0.91
C ASN A 157 7.24 -7.54 -1.42
N GLY A 158 6.53 -7.31 -2.53
CA GLY A 158 6.12 -5.98 -2.93
C GLY A 158 4.79 -5.66 -2.25
N ALA A 159 4.81 -4.87 -1.18
CA ALA A 159 3.62 -4.50 -0.43
C ALA A 159 3.05 -3.12 -0.81
N LEU A 160 1.73 -3.03 -0.89
CA LEU A 160 0.97 -1.80 -0.99
C LEU A 160 -0.16 -1.85 0.04
N TYR A 161 -0.12 -0.95 1.01
CA TYR A 161 -0.93 -1.05 2.22
C TYR A 161 -1.20 0.32 2.84
N LEU A 162 -2.11 0.35 3.81
CA LEU A 162 -2.51 1.57 4.50
C LEU A 162 -2.23 1.44 5.99
N VAL A 163 -1.70 2.50 6.59
CA VAL A 163 -1.40 2.56 8.03
C VAL A 163 -1.98 3.83 8.66
N SER A 164 -2.36 3.76 9.92
CA SER A 164 -2.99 4.88 10.65
C SER A 164 -1.96 5.88 11.20
N MET A 165 -1.10 6.37 10.31
CA MET A 165 -0.11 7.41 10.59
C MET A 165 -0.74 8.81 10.65
N ALA A 166 -0.17 9.70 11.46
CA ALA A 166 -0.53 11.11 11.43
C ALA A 166 -0.13 11.74 10.09
N LYS A 167 -1.02 12.56 9.51
CA LYS A 167 -0.82 13.16 8.17
C LYS A 167 0.46 13.99 8.03
N ASP A 168 0.98 14.55 9.12
CA ASP A 168 2.20 15.38 9.14
C ASP A 168 3.42 14.64 9.70
N GLY A 169 3.33 13.30 9.83
CA GLY A 169 4.35 12.47 10.47
C GLY A 169 4.43 12.65 11.99
N GLY A 170 3.47 13.35 12.60
CA GLY A 170 3.43 13.67 14.02
C GLY A 170 4.05 15.03 14.37
N ALA A 171 4.48 15.82 13.40
CA ALA A 171 5.14 17.11 13.66
C ALA A 171 4.31 18.08 14.52
N SER A 172 2.98 18.09 14.37
CA SER A 172 2.08 18.91 15.22
C SER A 172 1.92 18.39 16.64
N LEU A 173 2.11 17.09 16.86
CA LEU A 173 1.99 16.45 18.18
C LEU A 173 3.31 16.44 18.95
N TYR A 174 4.43 16.42 18.23
CA TYR A 174 5.78 16.30 18.79
C TYR A 174 6.64 17.46 18.27
N PRO A 175 6.70 18.60 18.98
CA PRO A 175 7.41 19.80 18.55
C PRO A 175 8.89 19.58 18.17
N ASN A 176 9.50 18.51 18.68
CA ASN A 176 10.87 18.11 18.40
C ASN A 176 11.03 17.19 17.17
N ASN A 177 9.94 16.72 16.58
CA ASN A 177 9.97 16.21 15.21
C ASN A 177 10.01 17.40 14.23
N LYS A 178 11.23 17.88 13.89
CA LYS A 178 11.39 18.97 12.92
C LYS A 178 11.30 18.50 11.47
N ALA A 179 11.49 17.20 11.22
CA ALA A 179 11.55 16.68 9.86
C ALA A 179 10.14 16.43 9.29
N GLY A 180 9.24 15.85 10.08
CA GLY A 180 7.84 15.61 9.70
C GLY A 180 7.68 14.73 8.45
N ALA A 181 6.46 14.71 7.89
CA ALA A 181 6.16 13.90 6.71
C ALA A 181 7.10 14.15 5.52
N LYS A 182 7.69 15.36 5.42
CA LYS A 182 8.70 15.71 4.40
C LYS A 182 9.91 14.77 4.38
N TYR A 183 10.25 14.16 5.52
CA TYR A 183 11.37 13.22 5.61
C TYR A 183 10.90 11.81 5.98
N GLY A 184 9.62 11.49 5.76
CA GLY A 184 9.10 10.14 5.94
C GLY A 184 9.08 9.65 7.39
N VAL A 185 8.94 10.54 8.39
CA VAL A 185 8.83 10.14 9.80
C VAL A 185 7.39 9.81 10.20
N GLY A 186 7.25 9.12 11.34
CA GLY A 186 5.97 8.81 11.98
C GLY A 186 5.40 7.45 11.59
N TYR A 187 6.20 6.58 10.96
CA TYR A 187 5.76 5.24 10.59
C TYR A 187 5.31 4.42 11.80
N CYS A 188 4.30 3.61 11.57
CA CYS A 188 3.73 2.65 12.50
C CYS A 188 3.02 1.58 11.66
N ASP A 189 2.87 0.39 12.22
CA ASP A 189 2.06 -0.68 11.62
C ASP A 189 1.57 -1.65 12.72
N ALA A 190 0.92 -2.75 12.33
CA ALA A 190 0.36 -3.69 13.27
C ALA A 190 1.39 -4.64 13.90
N GLN A 191 2.65 -4.60 13.47
CA GLN A 191 3.77 -5.31 14.09
C GLN A 191 4.42 -4.51 15.22
N CYS A 192 3.96 -3.28 15.48
CA CYS A 192 4.56 -2.41 16.49
C CYS A 192 6.10 -2.28 16.34
N PRO A 193 6.62 -1.94 15.14
CA PRO A 193 8.02 -2.03 14.78
C PRO A 193 8.92 -1.30 15.75
N ARG A 194 9.92 -2.04 16.25
CA ARG A 194 10.94 -1.57 17.21
C ARG A 194 12.28 -1.29 16.54
N ASP A 195 12.38 -1.49 15.23
CA ASP A 195 13.56 -1.22 14.40
C ASP A 195 13.67 0.23 13.92
N LEU A 196 12.64 1.04 14.18
CA LEU A 196 12.61 2.45 13.80
C LEU A 196 13.62 3.25 14.63
N LYS A 197 14.49 3.99 13.93
CA LYS A 197 15.49 4.87 14.54
C LYS A 197 14.90 6.04 15.31
N PHE A 198 13.77 6.58 14.87
CA PHE A 198 13.04 7.66 15.54
C PHE A 198 11.59 7.27 15.73
N ILE A 199 11.10 7.40 16.95
CA ILE A 199 9.70 7.13 17.29
C ILE A 199 9.17 8.34 18.06
N ASN A 200 7.93 8.70 17.74
CA ASN A 200 7.20 9.76 18.40
C ASN A 200 6.97 9.45 19.90
N GLY A 201 6.85 10.49 20.74
CA GLY A 201 6.67 10.38 22.19
C GLY A 201 5.45 9.55 22.64
N GLU A 202 5.49 8.97 23.85
CA GLU A 202 4.44 8.10 24.43
C GLU A 202 3.26 8.85 25.04
N ASP A 203 3.52 10.06 25.54
CA ASP A 203 2.55 10.93 26.19
C ASP A 203 2.53 12.26 25.43
N PRO A 204 1.38 12.90 25.18
CA PRO A 204 1.33 14.31 24.78
C PRO A 204 2.17 15.25 25.68
N ALA A 205 2.49 14.87 26.91
CA ALA A 205 3.42 15.55 27.81
C ALA A 205 4.89 15.12 27.65
N ASP A 206 5.16 13.93 27.10
CA ASP A 206 6.46 13.53 26.53
C ASP A 206 6.54 14.16 25.13
N ILE A 207 6.73 15.48 25.12
CA ILE A 207 6.67 16.35 23.93
C ILE A 207 7.76 16.05 22.89
N ASP A 208 8.60 15.06 23.13
CA ASP A 208 9.80 14.81 22.35
C ASP A 208 9.71 13.48 21.57
N SER A 209 9.89 13.58 20.26
CA SER A 209 10.35 12.44 19.46
C SER A 209 11.74 12.05 19.95
N GLN A 210 11.95 10.76 20.19
CA GLN A 210 13.23 10.26 20.71
C GLN A 210 13.86 9.31 19.69
N ALA A 211 15.19 9.41 19.57
CA ALA A 211 15.95 8.37 18.91
C ALA A 211 15.86 7.08 19.73
N ASN A 212 15.65 5.95 19.08
CA ASN A 212 15.43 4.65 19.72
C ASN A 212 16.77 3.96 20.06
N VAL A 213 17.65 4.68 20.78
CA VAL A 213 19.01 4.19 21.10
C VAL A 213 19.05 3.40 22.40
N GLU A 214 18.19 3.72 23.37
CA GLU A 214 18.11 2.98 24.62
C GLU A 214 17.77 1.51 24.35
N GLY A 215 18.56 0.60 24.93
CA GLY A 215 18.32 -0.83 24.80
C GLY A 215 18.45 -1.38 23.38
N TRP A 216 19.09 -0.64 22.46
CA TRP A 216 19.28 -1.10 21.08
C TRP A 216 20.12 -2.38 21.00
N VAL A 217 19.56 -3.40 20.39
CA VAL A 217 20.23 -4.69 20.12
C VAL A 217 20.38 -4.85 18.60
N PRO A 218 21.60 -4.88 18.06
CA PRO A 218 21.83 -5.18 16.65
C PRO A 218 21.25 -6.54 16.27
N ALA A 219 20.57 -6.62 15.12
CA ALA A 219 20.06 -7.89 14.63
C ALA A 219 21.23 -8.83 14.30
N SER A 220 21.11 -10.11 14.68
CA SER A 220 22.16 -11.11 14.44
C SER A 220 22.25 -11.55 12.98
N ASN A 221 21.17 -11.35 12.21
CA ASN A 221 21.03 -11.80 10.84
C ASN A 221 20.88 -10.67 9.82
N ASN A 222 20.70 -9.41 10.24
CA ASN A 222 20.57 -8.25 9.35
C ASN A 222 21.62 -7.19 9.70
N ALA A 223 22.46 -6.82 8.73
CA ALA A 223 23.55 -5.86 8.92
C ALA A 223 23.09 -4.40 9.05
N ASN A 224 21.83 -4.10 8.73
CA ASN A 224 21.29 -2.74 8.67
C ASN A 224 20.27 -2.43 9.77
N THR A 225 19.79 -3.44 10.48
CA THR A 225 18.70 -3.29 11.46
C THR A 225 19.11 -3.77 12.86
N GLY A 226 18.35 -3.30 13.83
CA GLY A 226 18.39 -3.74 15.21
C GLY A 226 17.04 -3.47 15.83
N VAL A 227 16.91 -3.76 17.11
CA VAL A 227 15.66 -3.62 17.86
C VAL A 227 15.93 -2.74 19.07
N GLY A 228 15.24 -1.60 19.14
CA GLY A 228 15.29 -0.69 20.27
C GLY A 228 14.29 -1.05 21.38
N LYS A 229 14.29 -0.21 22.41
CA LYS A 229 13.36 -0.31 23.53
C LYS A 229 11.93 0.08 23.15
N TYR A 230 11.76 1.01 22.22
CA TYR A 230 10.46 1.54 21.83
C TYR A 230 9.98 0.92 20.52
N GLY A 231 8.67 0.75 20.37
CA GLY A 231 8.01 0.39 19.11
C GLY A 231 6.87 1.33 18.74
N SER A 232 6.40 1.29 17.49
CA SER A 232 5.38 2.20 16.94
C SER A 232 4.18 1.43 16.39
N CYS A 233 3.11 1.34 17.17
CA CYS A 233 1.92 0.55 16.86
C CYS A 233 0.84 1.39 16.15
N CYS A 234 0.16 0.83 15.15
CA CYS A 234 -1.14 1.34 14.70
C CYS A 234 -1.93 0.28 13.91
N ALA A 235 -3.19 0.59 13.56
CA ALA A 235 -3.97 -0.26 12.66
C ALA A 235 -3.43 -0.20 11.23
N GLU A 236 -3.50 -1.33 10.55
CA GLU A 236 -2.93 -1.57 9.23
C GLU A 236 -3.94 -2.31 8.34
N MET A 237 -3.99 -1.92 7.07
CA MET A 237 -4.77 -2.60 6.04
C MET A 237 -3.85 -2.95 4.88
N ASP A 238 -3.43 -4.21 4.84
CA ASP A 238 -2.66 -4.77 3.75
C ASP A 238 -3.55 -5.02 2.57
N ILE A 239 -3.64 -4.02 1.70
CA ILE A 239 -4.37 -4.16 0.43
C ILE A 239 -3.68 -5.22 -0.41
N TRP A 240 -2.36 -5.26 -0.38
CA TRP A 240 -1.56 -6.12 -1.23
C TRP A 240 -0.22 -6.45 -0.60
N GLU A 241 0.01 -7.72 -0.36
CA GLU A 241 1.33 -8.29 -0.12
C GLU A 241 1.53 -9.42 -1.11
N ALA A 242 2.58 -9.36 -1.92
CA ALA A 242 2.75 -10.33 -2.98
C ALA A 242 4.15 -10.44 -3.55
N ASN A 243 4.36 -11.58 -4.18
CA ASN A 243 5.34 -11.78 -5.24
C ASN A 243 4.66 -12.46 -6.44
N SER A 244 5.44 -12.95 -7.40
CA SER A 244 4.90 -13.64 -8.57
C SER A 244 4.20 -14.96 -8.24
N ILE A 245 4.39 -15.53 -7.04
CA ILE A 245 3.90 -16.87 -6.67
C ILE A 245 2.62 -16.80 -5.85
N SER A 246 2.58 -15.91 -4.85
CA SER A 246 1.46 -15.76 -3.92
C SER A 246 1.12 -14.31 -3.65
N THR A 247 -0.12 -14.09 -3.21
CA THR A 247 -0.59 -12.80 -2.71
C THR A 247 -1.56 -12.98 -1.55
N ALA A 248 -1.56 -12.03 -0.62
CA ALA A 248 -2.52 -11.88 0.47
C ALA A 248 -3.09 -10.46 0.51
N PHE A 249 -4.30 -10.35 1.08
CA PHE A 249 -4.83 -9.08 1.57
C PHE A 249 -5.42 -9.28 2.96
N THR A 250 -5.08 -8.37 3.88
CA THR A 250 -5.16 -8.64 5.31
C THR A 250 -5.44 -7.35 6.09
N PRO A 251 -6.62 -7.20 6.73
CA PRO A 251 -6.82 -6.18 7.74
C PRO A 251 -6.20 -6.61 9.07
N HIS A 252 -5.48 -5.70 9.71
CA HIS A 252 -4.90 -5.85 11.03
C HIS A 252 -5.51 -4.84 12.00
N SER A 253 -6.29 -5.33 12.95
CA SER A 253 -6.97 -4.49 13.93
C SER A 253 -6.02 -4.04 15.05
N ALA A 254 -6.31 -2.86 15.61
CA ALA A 254 -5.56 -2.32 16.74
C ALA A 254 -6.49 -1.58 17.71
N SER A 255 -6.08 -1.51 18.98
CA SER A 255 -6.78 -0.73 20.00
C SER A 255 -5.77 -0.07 20.95
N PRO A 256 -5.44 1.22 20.79
CA PRO A 256 -6.03 2.20 19.87
C PRO A 256 -5.63 2.01 18.39
N VAL A 257 -6.36 2.66 17.47
CA VAL A 257 -6.11 2.53 16.01
C VAL A 257 -5.00 3.43 15.48
N GLY A 258 -4.84 4.63 16.05
CA GLY A 258 -3.79 5.58 15.63
C GLY A 258 -2.43 5.23 16.21
N GLN A 259 -1.39 5.89 15.69
CA GLN A 259 -0.01 5.71 16.15
C GLN A 259 0.10 5.81 17.68
N THR A 260 0.69 4.79 18.30
CA THR A 260 0.95 4.72 19.74
C THR A 260 2.31 4.08 19.98
N ARG A 261 3.12 4.67 20.86
CA ARG A 261 4.40 4.10 21.28
C ARG A 261 4.17 2.93 22.25
N CYS A 262 4.92 1.85 22.09
CA CYS A 262 4.95 0.71 23.02
C CYS A 262 6.36 0.49 23.57
N LEU A 263 6.49 -0.36 24.60
CA LEU A 263 7.73 -0.58 25.33
C LEU A 263 8.13 -2.06 25.40
N GLY A 264 9.33 -2.38 24.90
CA GLY A 264 9.94 -3.71 24.99
C GLY A 264 9.04 -4.80 24.41
N ASP A 265 9.03 -5.97 25.05
CA ASP A 265 8.24 -7.11 24.56
C ASP A 265 6.73 -6.93 24.75
N ALA A 266 6.29 -5.95 25.55
CA ALA A 266 4.86 -5.59 25.65
C ALA A 266 4.36 -4.91 24.36
N CYS A 267 5.24 -4.55 23.43
CA CYS A 267 4.86 -4.21 22.06
C CYS A 267 4.16 -5.36 21.34
N GLY A 268 4.49 -6.61 21.66
CA GLY A 268 4.10 -7.74 20.82
C GLY A 268 4.70 -7.62 19.42
N GLY A 269 3.99 -8.13 18.42
CA GLY A 269 4.44 -8.14 17.04
C GLY A 269 5.67 -9.03 16.80
N THR A 270 6.17 -8.99 15.57
CA THR A 270 7.24 -9.87 15.09
C THR A 270 8.58 -9.69 15.84
N TYR A 271 8.80 -8.53 16.46
CA TYR A 271 10.05 -8.18 17.16
C TYR A 271 10.07 -8.55 18.65
N SER A 272 9.04 -9.23 19.16
CA SER A 272 8.90 -9.55 20.59
C SER A 272 8.85 -11.05 20.84
N ALA A 273 9.19 -11.46 22.07
CA ALA A 273 9.16 -12.87 22.47
C ALA A 273 7.76 -13.51 22.36
N ASP A 274 6.71 -12.72 22.63
CA ASP A 274 5.32 -13.09 22.38
C ASP A 274 4.69 -12.07 21.44
N ARG A 275 4.43 -12.47 20.20
CA ARG A 275 3.82 -11.59 19.18
C ARG A 275 2.43 -11.09 19.59
N TYR A 276 1.72 -11.80 20.47
CA TYR A 276 0.33 -11.49 20.86
C TYR A 276 0.21 -10.61 22.12
N ALA A 277 1.33 -10.23 22.74
CA ALA A 277 1.36 -9.43 23.96
C ALA A 277 0.86 -7.98 23.76
N GLY A 278 0.90 -7.48 22.52
CA GLY A 278 0.68 -6.09 22.16
C GLY A 278 -0.79 -5.66 22.00
N VAL A 279 -0.94 -4.39 21.62
CA VAL A 279 -2.24 -3.73 21.38
C VAL A 279 -2.77 -3.88 19.95
N THR A 280 -1.94 -4.43 19.07
CA THR A 280 -2.25 -4.69 17.66
C THR A 280 -2.45 -6.19 17.42
N ASP A 281 -3.07 -6.51 16.30
CA ASP A 281 -3.15 -7.85 15.76
C ASP A 281 -1.98 -8.09 14.77
N PRO A 282 -0.98 -8.91 15.13
CA PRO A 282 0.17 -9.15 14.26
C PRO A 282 -0.12 -10.12 13.12
N ASP A 283 -1.26 -10.83 13.13
CA ASP A 283 -1.58 -11.89 12.17
C ASP A 283 -2.58 -11.43 11.11
N GLY A 284 -3.58 -10.64 11.53
CA GLY A 284 -4.65 -10.18 10.66
C GLY A 284 -5.69 -11.26 10.32
N CYS A 285 -6.67 -10.88 9.50
CA CYS A 285 -7.62 -11.80 8.86
C CYS A 285 -7.31 -11.94 7.37
N ASP A 286 -6.41 -12.85 7.00
CA ASP A 286 -5.83 -12.92 5.67
C ASP A 286 -6.71 -13.65 4.64
N PHE A 287 -6.66 -13.20 3.39
CA PHE A 287 -7.09 -13.99 2.25
C PHE A 287 -5.96 -14.14 1.24
N ASN A 288 -5.31 -15.31 1.28
CA ASN A 288 -4.44 -15.81 0.23
C ASN A 288 -5.16 -16.93 -0.54
N SER A 289 -5.33 -16.78 -1.86
CA SER A 289 -6.12 -17.73 -2.67
C SER A 289 -5.59 -19.17 -2.61
N TYR A 290 -4.26 -19.34 -2.57
CA TYR A 290 -3.63 -20.65 -2.42
C TYR A 290 -3.90 -21.23 -1.02
N ARG A 291 -3.77 -20.40 0.03
CA ARG A 291 -4.05 -20.78 1.42
C ARG A 291 -5.52 -21.16 1.64
N GLN A 292 -6.43 -20.51 0.91
CA GLN A 292 -7.85 -20.81 0.85
C GLN A 292 -8.19 -21.97 -0.11
N GLY A 293 -7.18 -22.68 -0.60
CA GLY A 293 -7.30 -23.97 -1.30
C GLY A 293 -7.35 -23.90 -2.83
N ASN A 294 -7.48 -22.71 -3.43
CA ASN A 294 -7.41 -22.57 -4.89
C ASN A 294 -5.97 -22.33 -5.36
N LYS A 295 -5.30 -23.43 -5.71
CA LYS A 295 -3.89 -23.43 -6.12
C LYS A 295 -3.64 -22.91 -7.54
N GLU A 296 -4.68 -22.81 -8.37
CA GLU A 296 -4.58 -22.44 -9.80
C GLU A 296 -5.07 -21.01 -10.11
N PHE A 297 -5.37 -20.24 -9.07
CA PHE A 297 -5.93 -18.90 -9.25
C PHE A 297 -4.86 -17.84 -9.54
N TYR A 298 -3.82 -17.74 -8.70
CA TYR A 298 -2.80 -16.70 -8.79
C TYR A 298 -1.41 -17.30 -8.97
N GLY A 299 -0.64 -16.77 -9.93
CA GLY A 299 0.75 -17.12 -10.18
C GLY A 299 1.12 -17.16 -11.68
N PRO A 300 2.33 -17.62 -12.05
CA PRO A 300 2.81 -17.54 -13.42
C PRO A 300 1.96 -18.43 -14.34
N GLY A 301 1.29 -17.83 -15.33
CA GLY A 301 0.42 -18.53 -16.28
C GLY A 301 -0.95 -18.98 -15.73
N LYS A 302 -1.32 -18.55 -14.52
CA LYS A 302 -2.60 -18.91 -13.88
C LYS A 302 -3.74 -17.95 -14.24
N THR A 303 -4.91 -18.11 -13.59
CA THR A 303 -6.12 -17.30 -13.85
C THR A 303 -5.82 -15.79 -13.76
N VAL A 304 -5.17 -15.37 -12.68
CA VAL A 304 -4.46 -14.10 -12.57
C VAL A 304 -3.00 -14.40 -12.87
N ASN A 305 -2.57 -14.06 -14.08
CA ASN A 305 -1.26 -14.41 -14.60
C ASN A 305 -0.22 -13.37 -14.18
N THR A 306 0.71 -13.76 -13.32
CA THR A 306 1.73 -12.86 -12.77
C THR A 306 2.89 -12.55 -13.72
N ASN A 307 2.93 -13.17 -14.92
CA ASN A 307 3.92 -12.85 -15.95
C ASN A 307 3.65 -11.52 -16.67
N SER A 308 2.55 -10.84 -16.35
CA SER A 308 2.14 -9.58 -16.97
C SER A 308 1.40 -8.71 -15.97
N VAL A 309 1.35 -7.41 -16.23
CA VAL A 309 0.59 -6.44 -15.43
C VAL A 309 -0.89 -6.87 -15.30
N PHE A 310 -1.46 -6.60 -14.13
CA PHE A 310 -2.90 -6.70 -13.87
C PHE A 310 -3.34 -5.60 -12.92
N THR A 311 -4.63 -5.28 -12.96
CA THR A 311 -5.29 -4.39 -12.01
C THR A 311 -5.75 -5.17 -10.80
N VAL A 312 -5.55 -4.62 -9.61
CA VAL A 312 -6.09 -5.09 -8.32
C VAL A 312 -7.13 -4.09 -7.85
N VAL A 313 -8.33 -4.57 -7.54
CA VAL A 313 -9.45 -3.75 -7.02
C VAL A 313 -9.81 -4.27 -5.63
N THR A 314 -9.85 -3.37 -4.64
CA THR A 314 -10.29 -3.70 -3.29
C THR A 314 -11.44 -2.80 -2.87
N GLN A 315 -12.58 -3.40 -2.56
CA GLN A 315 -13.80 -2.69 -2.15
C GLN A 315 -14.02 -2.83 -0.65
N PHE A 316 -14.34 -1.73 0.01
CA PHE A 316 -14.56 -1.65 1.45
C PHE A 316 -16.03 -1.33 1.72
N ILE A 317 -16.83 -2.38 1.83
CA ILE A 317 -18.28 -2.28 1.89
C ILE A 317 -18.71 -2.05 3.33
N THR A 318 -19.61 -1.09 3.53
CA THR A 318 -20.22 -0.84 4.84
C THR A 318 -21.61 -1.46 4.94
N ASN A 319 -22.03 -1.79 6.16
CA ASN A 319 -23.33 -2.38 6.46
C ASN A 319 -24.53 -1.51 6.03
N THR A 320 -24.35 -0.21 5.87
CA THR A 320 -25.38 0.73 5.41
C THR A 320 -25.26 1.12 3.94
N GLY A 321 -24.18 0.72 3.25
CA GLY A 321 -23.86 1.21 1.91
C GLY A 321 -23.55 2.71 1.86
N THR A 322 -23.08 3.28 2.98
CA THR A 322 -22.70 4.70 3.10
C THR A 322 -21.35 4.85 3.79
N ASP A 323 -20.67 5.98 3.55
CA ASP A 323 -19.34 6.28 4.11
C ASP A 323 -19.33 6.36 5.65
N ALA A 324 -20.50 6.57 6.28
CA ALA A 324 -20.66 6.60 7.73
C ALA A 324 -20.98 5.23 8.36
N GLY A 325 -21.16 4.19 7.54
CA GLY A 325 -21.44 2.84 8.01
C GLY A 325 -20.22 2.13 8.60
N THR A 326 -20.45 1.02 9.27
CA THR A 326 -19.38 0.14 9.76
C THR A 326 -18.95 -0.78 8.62
N LEU A 327 -17.63 -0.95 8.41
CA LEU A 327 -17.08 -1.94 7.49
C LEU A 327 -17.70 -3.31 7.79
N SER A 328 -18.22 -3.97 6.78
CA SER A 328 -18.86 -5.29 6.88
C SER A 328 -18.21 -6.33 5.99
N GLU A 329 -17.60 -5.90 4.88
CA GLU A 329 -17.00 -6.80 3.91
C GLU A 329 -15.86 -6.12 3.15
N ILE A 330 -14.75 -6.83 2.95
CA ILE A 330 -13.67 -6.42 2.04
C ILE A 330 -13.69 -7.39 0.85
N ARG A 331 -14.01 -6.86 -0.35
CA ARG A 331 -14.02 -7.66 -1.59
C ARG A 331 -12.79 -7.39 -2.44
N ARG A 332 -12.42 -8.40 -3.21
CA ARG A 332 -11.29 -8.36 -4.15
C ARG A 332 -11.76 -8.72 -5.56
N PHE A 333 -11.31 -7.94 -6.53
CA PHE A 333 -11.37 -8.27 -7.96
C PHE A 333 -10.01 -8.01 -8.59
N TYR A 334 -9.79 -8.64 -9.74
CA TYR A 334 -8.67 -8.38 -10.62
C TYR A 334 -9.20 -8.00 -12.00
N VAL A 335 -8.45 -7.18 -12.74
CA VAL A 335 -8.69 -6.97 -14.18
C VAL A 335 -7.43 -7.28 -14.93
N GLN A 336 -7.49 -8.22 -15.87
CA GLN A 336 -6.37 -8.57 -16.72
C GLN A 336 -6.87 -8.85 -18.14
N ASN A 337 -6.18 -8.29 -19.14
CA ASN A 337 -6.56 -8.42 -20.55
C ASN A 337 -8.04 -8.04 -20.83
N GLY A 338 -8.54 -7.01 -20.14
CA GLY A 338 -9.92 -6.55 -20.26
C GLY A 338 -10.98 -7.44 -19.61
N VAL A 339 -10.58 -8.50 -18.90
CA VAL A 339 -11.48 -9.42 -18.19
C VAL A 339 -11.51 -9.09 -16.71
N VAL A 340 -12.71 -8.92 -16.14
CA VAL A 340 -12.93 -8.80 -14.69
C VAL A 340 -12.98 -10.19 -14.08
N ILE A 341 -12.08 -10.45 -13.14
CA ILE A 341 -11.87 -11.71 -12.46
C ILE A 341 -12.22 -11.50 -10.97
N PRO A 342 -13.36 -12.00 -10.47
CA PRO A 342 -13.62 -12.02 -9.04
C PRO A 342 -12.56 -12.81 -8.28
N ASN A 343 -12.33 -12.49 -7.01
CA ASN A 343 -11.46 -13.29 -6.16
C ASN A 343 -11.91 -14.77 -6.13
N SER A 344 -10.96 -15.69 -5.99
CA SER A 344 -11.28 -17.12 -5.92
C SER A 344 -12.16 -17.45 -4.73
N GLN A 345 -13.08 -18.40 -4.88
CA GLN A 345 -13.76 -19.00 -3.73
C GLN A 345 -12.78 -19.78 -2.87
N SER A 346 -12.91 -19.66 -1.56
CA SER A 346 -12.31 -20.61 -0.64
C SER A 346 -12.91 -22.00 -0.85
N THR A 347 -12.03 -23.00 -0.97
CA THR A 347 -12.40 -24.42 -1.06
C THR A 347 -12.17 -25.16 0.26
N ILE A 348 -11.81 -24.44 1.32
CA ILE A 348 -11.61 -25.01 2.66
C ILE A 348 -12.98 -25.33 3.27
N ALA A 349 -13.18 -26.58 3.69
CA ALA A 349 -14.40 -27.01 4.35
C ALA A 349 -14.66 -26.16 5.62
N GLY A 350 -15.86 -25.58 5.73
CA GLY A 350 -16.24 -24.72 6.84
C GLY A 350 -15.86 -23.25 6.69
N VAL A 351 -15.15 -22.85 5.64
CA VAL A 351 -14.73 -21.46 5.39
C VAL A 351 -15.18 -21.00 3.99
N PRO A 352 -16.49 -20.94 3.67
CA PRO A 352 -16.95 -20.58 2.32
C PRO A 352 -16.81 -19.08 2.03
N GLY A 353 -16.82 -18.73 0.75
CA GLY A 353 -16.81 -17.34 0.26
C GLY A 353 -15.49 -16.90 -0.35
N ASN A 354 -15.47 -15.70 -0.93
CA ASN A 354 -14.31 -15.12 -1.62
C ASN A 354 -13.98 -13.69 -1.14
N SER A 355 -14.49 -13.30 0.02
CA SER A 355 -14.32 -11.97 0.61
C SER A 355 -14.11 -12.09 2.11
N LEU A 356 -13.50 -11.06 2.69
CA LEU A 356 -13.32 -10.99 4.13
C LEU A 356 -14.59 -10.43 4.76
N THR A 357 -15.17 -11.19 5.68
CA THR A 357 -16.29 -10.79 6.55
C THR A 357 -15.97 -11.25 7.96
N ALA A 358 -16.65 -10.73 8.98
CA ALA A 358 -16.47 -11.22 10.35
C ALA A 358 -16.69 -12.74 10.46
N ALA A 359 -17.69 -13.28 9.75
CA ALA A 359 -17.97 -14.71 9.73
C ALA A 359 -16.86 -15.53 9.04
N PHE A 360 -16.32 -15.03 7.92
CA PHE A 360 -15.17 -15.64 7.26
C PHE A 360 -13.96 -15.67 8.20
N CYS A 361 -13.63 -14.55 8.85
CA CYS A 361 -12.47 -14.46 9.76
C CYS A 361 -12.60 -15.44 10.95
N ASP A 362 -13.78 -15.50 11.58
CA ASP A 362 -14.03 -16.41 12.69
C ASP A 362 -13.90 -17.88 12.27
N ALA A 363 -14.48 -18.24 11.13
CA ALA A 363 -14.40 -19.59 10.59
C ALA A 363 -12.96 -19.96 10.18
N GLN A 364 -12.27 -19.05 9.49
CA GLN A 364 -10.91 -19.23 9.00
C GLN A 364 -9.94 -19.51 10.15
N LYS A 365 -9.92 -18.64 11.18
CA LYS A 365 -9.08 -18.81 12.36
C LYS A 365 -9.38 -20.12 13.09
N THR A 366 -10.66 -20.47 13.24
CA THR A 366 -11.08 -21.72 13.89
C THR A 366 -10.62 -22.96 13.11
N VAL A 367 -10.83 -23.00 11.79
CA VAL A 367 -10.50 -24.17 10.96
C VAL A 367 -8.99 -24.33 10.77
N PHE A 368 -8.25 -23.22 10.69
CA PHE A 368 -6.79 -23.26 10.59
C PHE A 368 -6.10 -23.48 11.95
N GLY A 369 -6.82 -23.32 13.05
CA GLY A 369 -6.27 -23.45 14.40
C GLY A 369 -5.41 -22.26 14.83
N ASP A 370 -5.59 -21.10 14.19
CA ASP A 370 -4.87 -19.86 14.48
C ASP A 370 -5.62 -19.06 15.58
N PRO A 371 -4.91 -18.40 16.51
CA PRO A 371 -5.56 -17.52 17.47
C PRO A 371 -6.23 -16.34 16.76
N ASN A 372 -7.48 -16.05 17.15
CA ASN A 372 -8.24 -14.94 16.55
C ASN A 372 -7.95 -13.61 17.25
N ILE A 373 -6.70 -13.14 17.15
CA ILE A 373 -6.28 -11.86 17.72
C ILE A 373 -6.96 -10.69 17.00
N TYR A 374 -7.21 -10.82 15.69
CA TYR A 374 -8.02 -9.89 14.90
C TYR A 374 -9.32 -9.50 15.59
N LYS A 375 -10.11 -10.48 16.02
CA LYS A 375 -11.36 -10.24 16.75
C LYS A 375 -11.11 -9.64 18.13
N GLN A 376 -10.09 -10.13 18.85
CA GLN A 376 -9.74 -9.64 20.19
C GLN A 376 -9.30 -8.17 20.19
N ARG A 377 -8.73 -7.66 19.09
CA ARG A 377 -8.34 -6.25 18.92
C ARG A 377 -9.39 -5.41 18.17
N GLY A 378 -10.63 -5.92 18.10
CA GLY A 378 -11.80 -5.16 17.63
C GLY A 378 -12.21 -5.41 16.17
N GLY A 379 -11.47 -6.23 15.43
CA GLY A 379 -11.78 -6.68 14.08
C GLY A 379 -12.26 -5.57 13.14
N PHE A 380 -13.39 -5.79 12.48
CA PHE A 380 -13.99 -4.83 11.54
C PHE A 380 -14.38 -3.50 12.18
N ALA A 381 -14.72 -3.47 13.48
CA ALA A 381 -15.04 -2.21 14.17
C ALA A 381 -13.78 -1.34 14.35
N SER A 382 -12.65 -1.96 14.72
CA SER A 382 -11.34 -1.31 14.77
C SER A 382 -10.93 -0.80 13.37
N MET A 383 -11.03 -1.64 12.34
CA MET A 383 -10.74 -1.20 10.97
C MET A 383 -11.65 -0.07 10.48
N SER A 384 -12.92 -0.07 10.89
CA SER A 384 -13.84 1.03 10.57
C SER A 384 -13.36 2.34 11.19
N ALA A 385 -12.93 2.31 12.45
CA ALA A 385 -12.40 3.49 13.12
C ALA A 385 -11.11 4.00 12.43
N ALA A 386 -10.18 3.11 12.09
CA ALA A 386 -8.96 3.44 11.35
C ALA A 386 -9.25 4.09 9.98
N MET A 387 -10.08 3.45 9.16
CA MET A 387 -10.43 3.94 7.82
C MET A 387 -11.24 5.24 7.86
N SER A 388 -12.03 5.47 8.92
CA SER A 388 -12.79 6.72 9.11
C SER A 388 -11.87 7.88 9.49
N ALA A 389 -10.84 7.62 10.31
CA ALA A 389 -9.84 8.62 10.71
C ALA A 389 -8.91 9.03 9.54
N GLY A 390 -8.77 8.14 8.55
CA GLY A 390 -7.93 8.32 7.39
C GLY A 390 -6.57 7.66 7.58
N MET A 391 -6.15 6.90 6.57
CA MET A 391 -4.92 6.11 6.60
C MET A 391 -3.96 6.57 5.50
N VAL A 392 -2.66 6.48 5.76
CA VAL A 392 -1.58 6.83 4.83
C VAL A 392 -1.22 5.63 3.98
N LEU A 393 -1.06 5.84 2.67
CA LEU A 393 -0.64 4.80 1.72
C LEU A 393 0.87 4.60 1.78
N SER A 394 1.27 3.35 2.03
CA SER A 394 2.64 2.85 1.96
C SER A 394 2.82 1.95 0.73
N LEU A 395 3.95 2.09 0.04
CA LEU A 395 4.40 1.23 -1.06
C LEU A 395 5.82 0.78 -0.76
N SER A 396 6.06 -0.53 -0.68
CA SER A 396 7.37 -1.07 -0.27
C SER A 396 7.78 -2.29 -1.06
N LEU A 397 9.08 -2.59 -1.02
CA LEU A 397 9.66 -3.83 -1.49
C LEU A 397 10.70 -4.28 -0.48
N TRP A 398 10.58 -5.51 0.00
CA TRP A 398 11.43 -6.05 1.07
C TRP A 398 11.55 -7.57 1.01
N ASP A 399 12.57 -8.10 1.66
CA ASP A 399 12.76 -9.50 2.02
C ASP A 399 12.66 -9.68 3.54
N ASP A 400 12.37 -10.90 4.00
CA ASP A 400 11.93 -11.13 5.38
C ASP A 400 13.01 -11.83 6.22
N TYR A 401 13.60 -11.05 7.12
CA TYR A 401 14.60 -11.52 8.07
C TYR A 401 14.04 -12.29 9.27
N ALA A 402 12.72 -12.32 9.47
CA ALA A 402 12.08 -13.03 10.57
C ALA A 402 11.61 -14.44 10.17
N ALA A 403 10.94 -14.56 9.02
CA ALA A 403 10.29 -15.80 8.59
C ALA A 403 10.51 -16.14 7.11
N ASN A 404 11.50 -15.52 6.44
CA ASN A 404 11.90 -15.82 5.07
C ASN A 404 10.76 -15.72 4.03
N MET A 405 9.71 -14.95 4.33
CA MET A 405 8.50 -14.80 3.51
C MET A 405 7.66 -16.08 3.36
N LEU A 406 7.99 -17.14 4.11
CA LEU A 406 7.37 -18.45 3.97
C LEU A 406 5.89 -18.43 4.37
N TRP A 407 5.51 -17.47 5.22
CA TRP A 407 4.13 -17.25 5.62
C TRP A 407 3.25 -16.80 4.44
N LEU A 408 3.83 -16.19 3.41
CA LEU A 408 3.15 -15.71 2.20
C LEU A 408 3.18 -16.75 1.07
N ASP A 409 4.35 -17.34 0.78
CA ASP A 409 4.59 -18.03 -0.50
C ASP A 409 5.00 -19.51 -0.39
N SER A 410 5.07 -20.07 0.82
CA SER A 410 5.58 -21.42 1.07
C SER A 410 4.67 -22.24 1.99
N THR A 411 5.23 -23.25 2.65
CA THR A 411 4.62 -24.03 3.73
C THR A 411 5.05 -23.42 5.05
N TYR A 412 4.10 -22.94 5.85
CA TYR A 412 4.39 -22.33 7.14
C TYR A 412 3.36 -22.77 8.21
N PRO A 413 3.81 -23.19 9.41
CA PRO A 413 5.21 -23.37 9.83
C PRO A 413 5.91 -24.45 9.00
N VAL A 414 7.24 -24.37 8.91
CA VAL A 414 8.07 -25.20 8.00
C VAL A 414 8.01 -26.71 8.27
N THR A 415 7.60 -27.10 9.47
CA THR A 415 7.41 -28.50 9.90
C THR A 415 6.02 -29.04 9.58
N GLY A 416 5.09 -28.19 9.15
CA GLY A 416 3.71 -28.56 8.86
C GLY A 416 3.55 -29.31 7.54
N ASN A 417 2.48 -30.10 7.44
CA ASN A 417 2.09 -30.70 6.16
C ASN A 417 1.33 -29.64 5.32
N PRO A 418 1.78 -29.30 4.09
CA PRO A 418 1.10 -28.31 3.25
C PRO A 418 -0.33 -28.69 2.82
N ALA A 419 -0.74 -29.95 3.02
CA ALA A 419 -2.12 -30.39 2.82
C ALA A 419 -3.05 -30.07 4.02
N THR A 420 -2.49 -29.78 5.19
CA THR A 420 -3.28 -29.33 6.35
C THR A 420 -3.84 -27.93 6.06
N PRO A 421 -5.15 -27.68 6.27
CA PRO A 421 -5.75 -26.36 6.07
C PRO A 421 -4.96 -25.25 6.75
N GLY A 422 -4.67 -24.17 6.02
CA GLY A 422 -3.93 -23.01 6.52
C GLY A 422 -2.40 -23.11 6.48
N VAL A 423 -1.82 -24.29 6.25
CA VAL A 423 -0.36 -24.48 6.28
C VAL A 423 0.31 -24.14 4.95
N GLY A 424 -0.22 -24.59 3.82
CA GLY A 424 0.31 -24.24 2.49
C GLY A 424 -0.19 -22.88 2.02
N ARG A 425 0.72 -21.96 1.68
CA ARG A 425 0.43 -20.58 1.23
C ARG A 425 0.98 -20.25 -0.16
N GLY A 426 1.84 -21.11 -0.70
CA GLY A 426 2.31 -21.05 -2.08
C GLY A 426 3.16 -22.26 -2.44
N THR A 427 3.88 -22.15 -3.56
CA THR A 427 4.69 -23.25 -4.12
C THR A 427 6.18 -23.12 -3.83
N CYS A 428 6.61 -22.09 -3.13
CA CYS A 428 8.03 -21.88 -2.83
C CYS A 428 8.55 -22.96 -1.86
N PRO A 429 9.78 -23.47 -2.04
CA PRO A 429 10.38 -24.41 -1.09
C PRO A 429 10.52 -23.81 0.32
N THR A 430 10.44 -24.61 1.37
CA THR A 430 10.66 -24.12 2.76
C THR A 430 12.08 -23.62 3.02
N THR A 431 13.01 -23.86 2.10
CA THR A 431 14.39 -23.37 2.14
C THR A 431 14.59 -22.10 1.33
N SER A 432 13.57 -21.55 0.66
CA SER A 432 13.69 -20.27 -0.04
C SER A 432 13.62 -19.09 0.93
N GLY A 433 13.87 -17.89 0.40
CA GLY A 433 13.56 -16.65 1.12
C GLY A 433 14.55 -16.26 2.20
N VAL A 434 15.62 -17.02 2.40
CA VAL A 434 16.74 -16.58 3.25
C VAL A 434 17.29 -15.27 2.67
N PRO A 435 17.29 -14.15 3.43
CA PRO A 435 17.65 -12.84 2.91
C PRO A 435 18.95 -12.81 2.13
N ALA A 436 20.03 -13.35 2.71
CA ALA A 436 21.34 -13.42 2.07
C ALA A 436 21.32 -14.12 0.69
N ASP A 437 20.50 -15.16 0.55
CA ASP A 437 20.37 -15.90 -0.71
C ASP A 437 19.57 -15.10 -1.74
N VAL A 438 18.44 -14.50 -1.34
CA VAL A 438 17.57 -13.73 -2.25
C VAL A 438 18.27 -12.45 -2.71
N GLU A 439 18.92 -11.75 -1.80
CA GLU A 439 19.74 -10.57 -2.05
C GLU A 439 20.88 -10.81 -3.04
N ALA A 440 21.49 -12.00 -3.00
CA ALA A 440 22.56 -12.39 -3.91
C ALA A 440 22.03 -12.91 -5.26
N ALA A 441 20.98 -13.73 -5.24
CA ALA A 441 20.45 -14.40 -6.42
C ALA A 441 19.55 -13.50 -7.27
N SER A 442 18.85 -12.55 -6.64
CA SER A 442 17.81 -11.75 -7.28
C SER A 442 17.98 -10.23 -7.07
N PRO A 443 19.19 -9.65 -7.15
CA PRO A 443 19.42 -8.23 -6.82
C PRO A 443 18.66 -7.27 -7.73
N ASN A 444 18.41 -7.69 -8.98
CA ASN A 444 17.73 -6.88 -10.00
C ASN A 444 16.20 -7.02 -9.97
N SER A 445 15.63 -7.74 -9.00
CA SER A 445 14.19 -7.82 -8.81
C SER A 445 13.61 -6.44 -8.55
N TYR A 446 12.35 -6.24 -8.94
CA TYR A 446 11.64 -4.99 -8.75
C TYR A 446 10.13 -5.20 -8.76
N VAL A 447 9.42 -4.20 -8.23
CA VAL A 447 7.97 -4.07 -8.35
C VAL A 447 7.62 -2.74 -9.00
N ILE A 448 6.54 -2.72 -9.78
CA ILE A 448 5.96 -1.47 -10.30
C ILE A 448 4.53 -1.36 -9.82
N TYR A 449 4.23 -0.27 -9.10
CA TYR A 449 2.87 0.14 -8.77
C TYR A 449 2.47 1.27 -9.68
N SER A 450 1.27 1.21 -10.26
CA SER A 450 0.81 2.28 -11.14
C SER A 450 -0.70 2.46 -11.13
N ASN A 451 -1.17 3.52 -11.80
CA ASN A 451 -2.58 3.72 -12.08
C ASN A 451 -3.50 3.70 -10.84
N ILE A 452 -3.02 4.27 -9.73
CA ILE A 452 -3.76 4.34 -8.47
C ILE A 452 -5.05 5.15 -8.69
N LYS A 453 -6.19 4.57 -8.29
CA LYS A 453 -7.53 5.14 -8.38
C LYS A 453 -8.28 4.88 -7.08
N VAL A 454 -8.98 5.91 -6.59
CA VAL A 454 -9.88 5.80 -5.43
C VAL A 454 -11.22 6.40 -5.77
N GLY A 455 -12.31 5.71 -5.45
CA GLY A 455 -13.63 6.22 -5.82
C GLY A 455 -14.79 5.48 -5.20
N ALA A 456 -15.99 5.82 -5.66
CA ALA A 456 -17.20 5.07 -5.33
C ALA A 456 -17.06 3.61 -5.78
N LEU A 457 -17.81 2.70 -5.15
CA LEU A 457 -17.83 1.30 -5.55
C LEU A 457 -18.16 1.15 -7.04
N ASN A 458 -17.39 0.33 -7.75
CA ASN A 458 -17.44 0.08 -9.19
C ASN A 458 -17.14 1.29 -10.07
N SER A 459 -16.42 2.30 -9.59
CA SER A 459 -16.08 3.50 -10.39
C SER A 459 -14.69 3.46 -11.04
N THR A 460 -13.80 2.59 -10.56
CA THR A 460 -12.37 2.62 -10.88
C THR A 460 -11.94 1.55 -11.88
N PHE A 461 -12.82 0.60 -12.22
CA PHE A 461 -12.53 -0.52 -13.10
C PHE A 461 -13.67 -0.80 -14.09
N SER A 462 -13.35 -1.47 -15.20
CA SER A 462 -14.30 -1.96 -16.19
C SER A 462 -13.72 -3.18 -16.91
N GLY A 463 -14.56 -3.97 -17.56
CA GLY A 463 -14.15 -5.13 -18.34
C GLY A 463 -15.28 -6.13 -18.53
N THR A 464 -15.04 -7.15 -19.35
CA THR A 464 -15.99 -8.25 -19.53
C THR A 464 -15.89 -9.23 -18.35
N PRO A 465 -17.00 -9.75 -17.80
CA PRO A 465 -16.93 -10.78 -16.78
C PRO A 465 -16.20 -12.04 -17.27
N LEU A 466 -15.44 -12.70 -16.40
CA LEU A 466 -14.81 -13.98 -16.71
C LEU A 466 -15.86 -15.01 -17.20
N PRO A 467 -15.69 -15.65 -18.37
CA PRO A 467 -16.63 -16.67 -18.86
C PRO A 467 -16.81 -17.81 -17.85
N GLY A 468 -18.05 -18.12 -17.50
CA GLY A 468 -18.37 -19.16 -16.50
C GLY A 468 -18.47 -18.65 -15.06
N SER A 469 -18.13 -17.39 -14.78
CA SER A 469 -18.41 -16.74 -13.49
C SER A 469 -19.88 -16.31 -13.42
N GLY A 470 -20.80 -17.28 -13.29
CA GLY A 470 -22.21 -17.00 -13.04
C GLY A 470 -22.43 -16.47 -11.63
N THR A 471 -22.38 -15.15 -11.44
CA THR A 471 -22.92 -14.51 -10.24
C THR A 471 -24.30 -13.97 -10.58
N SER A 472 -25.33 -14.59 -10.01
CA SER A 472 -26.72 -14.11 -10.09
C SER A 472 -26.84 -12.75 -9.40
N SER A 473 -26.79 -11.66 -10.16
CA SER A 473 -27.18 -10.35 -9.68
C SER A 473 -28.71 -10.31 -9.55
N SER A 474 -29.25 -10.63 -8.37
CA SER A 474 -30.63 -10.31 -8.04
C SER A 474 -30.73 -8.79 -7.80
N SER A 475 -31.05 -8.05 -8.85
CA SER A 475 -31.49 -6.66 -8.73
C SER A 475 -32.88 -6.64 -8.10
N THR A 476 -32.97 -6.57 -6.77
CA THR A 476 -34.21 -6.20 -6.09
C THR A 476 -34.44 -4.70 -6.27
N SER A 477 -35.04 -4.33 -7.39
CA SER A 477 -35.68 -3.02 -7.53
C SER A 477 -36.85 -2.96 -6.55
N LYS A 478 -36.65 -2.34 -5.37
CA LYS A 478 -37.76 -1.89 -4.52
C LYS A 478 -38.47 -0.76 -5.27
N ALA A 479 -39.61 -1.09 -5.89
CA ALA A 479 -40.53 -0.10 -6.43
C ALA A 479 -41.10 0.73 -5.28
N ALA A 480 -40.94 2.05 -5.35
CA ALA A 480 -41.57 3.00 -4.46
C ALA A 480 -43.08 3.08 -4.80
N THR A 481 -43.91 2.78 -3.82
CA THR A 481 -45.38 2.88 -3.93
C THR A 481 -45.79 4.35 -3.85
N SER A 482 -45.96 5.01 -4.99
CA SER A 482 -46.65 6.31 -5.06
C SER A 482 -48.15 6.08 -5.28
N VAL A 483 -48.95 6.44 -4.28
CA VAL A 483 -50.41 6.54 -4.39
C VAL A 483 -50.74 7.69 -5.33
N SER A 484 -51.40 7.41 -6.46
CA SER A 484 -52.09 8.44 -7.23
C SER A 484 -53.34 7.88 -7.90
N THR A 485 -54.37 8.71 -7.82
CA THR A 485 -55.77 8.44 -8.09
C THR A 485 -56.07 8.20 -9.57
N ARG A 486 -56.93 7.21 -9.79
CA ARG A 486 -57.46 6.75 -11.08
C ARG A 486 -58.19 7.88 -11.82
N ARG A 487 -57.80 8.15 -13.07
CA ARG A 487 -58.70 8.74 -14.07
C ARG A 487 -58.49 8.07 -15.42
N THR A 488 -59.57 7.49 -15.91
CA THR A 488 -59.68 6.71 -17.16
C THR A 488 -59.69 7.63 -18.37
N SER A 489 -58.91 7.33 -19.41
CA SER A 489 -59.20 7.74 -20.79
C SER A 489 -58.58 6.77 -21.80
N THR A 490 -59.43 6.21 -22.64
CA THR A 490 -59.19 5.39 -23.83
C THR A 490 -58.61 6.21 -24.98
N THR A 491 -57.60 5.71 -25.71
CA THR A 491 -57.59 5.68 -27.19
C THR A 491 -56.38 4.94 -27.81
N THR A 492 -56.73 3.99 -28.69
CA THR A 492 -56.16 3.61 -30.01
C THR A 492 -54.64 3.47 -30.24
N SER A 493 -54.31 2.28 -30.72
CA SER A 493 -53.06 1.85 -31.36
C SER A 493 -52.76 2.58 -32.68
N ARG A 494 -51.47 2.88 -32.90
CA ARG A 494 -50.91 3.09 -34.25
C ARG A 494 -49.45 2.61 -34.30
N ALA A 495 -49.23 1.60 -35.13
CA ALA A 495 -47.90 1.13 -35.52
C ALA A 495 -47.22 2.16 -36.42
N THR A 496 -45.92 2.39 -36.26
CA THR A 496 -45.09 3.03 -37.29
C THR A 496 -43.70 2.39 -37.36
N SER A 497 -43.29 2.24 -38.61
CA SER A 497 -42.15 1.58 -39.24
C SER A 497 -40.74 2.01 -38.81
N THR A 498 -39.87 1.01 -38.81
CA THR A 498 -38.41 1.10 -38.92
C THR A 498 -37.99 1.70 -40.27
N THR A 499 -36.99 2.58 -40.25
CA THR A 499 -36.26 2.98 -41.47
C THR A 499 -34.76 2.91 -41.18
N SER A 500 -34.06 2.04 -41.91
CA SER A 500 -32.61 1.88 -41.93
C SER A 500 -31.98 2.91 -42.89
N THR A 501 -30.92 3.57 -42.47
CA THR A 501 -30.10 4.45 -43.32
C THR A 501 -28.73 3.82 -43.54
N ALA A 502 -28.35 3.66 -44.81
CA ALA A 502 -27.05 3.13 -45.24
C ALA A 502 -25.92 4.17 -45.07
N PRO A 503 -24.67 3.77 -44.81
CA PRO A 503 -23.56 4.71 -44.65
C PRO A 503 -22.95 5.11 -46.01
N SER A 504 -22.76 6.42 -46.18
CA SER A 504 -22.05 7.04 -47.29
C SER A 504 -20.55 6.74 -47.24
N THR A 505 -19.96 6.31 -48.35
CA THR A 505 -18.53 6.12 -48.54
C THR A 505 -17.82 7.47 -48.69
N SER A 506 -17.26 7.99 -47.59
CA SER A 506 -16.24 9.04 -47.62
C SER A 506 -15.00 8.51 -46.88
N GLY A 507 -13.84 8.54 -47.56
CA GLY A 507 -12.58 8.07 -47.00
C GLY A 507 -12.11 8.93 -45.81
N ALA A 508 -11.12 8.43 -45.06
CA ALA A 508 -10.58 9.15 -43.90
C ALA A 508 -9.94 10.49 -44.31
N ALA A 509 -10.17 11.55 -43.52
CA ALA A 509 -9.51 12.83 -43.70
C ALA A 509 -7.98 12.72 -43.56
N HIS A 510 -7.22 13.66 -44.15
CA HIS A 510 -5.77 13.70 -44.02
C HIS A 510 -5.34 13.67 -42.54
N TYR A 511 -4.43 12.77 -42.18
CA TYR A 511 -3.97 12.44 -40.82
C TYR A 511 -4.94 11.69 -39.89
N ALA A 512 -6.12 11.27 -40.36
CA ALA A 512 -6.99 10.36 -39.61
C ALA A 512 -6.55 8.89 -39.79
N GLN A 513 -6.88 8.06 -38.79
CA GLN A 513 -6.57 6.62 -38.80
C GLN A 513 -7.37 5.91 -39.90
N CYS A 514 -6.71 5.14 -40.76
CA CYS A 514 -7.33 4.37 -41.86
C CYS A 514 -6.77 2.93 -41.91
N GLY A 515 -7.50 2.01 -42.56
CA GLY A 515 -7.09 0.61 -42.72
C GLY A 515 -7.69 -0.38 -41.71
N GLY A 516 -8.90 -0.13 -41.23
CA GLY A 516 -9.61 -1.04 -40.33
C GLY A 516 -9.84 -2.44 -40.94
N GLN A 517 -9.78 -3.48 -40.11
CA GLN A 517 -10.18 -4.86 -40.44
C GLN A 517 -11.25 -5.31 -39.43
N ALA A 518 -12.18 -6.15 -39.88
CA ALA A 518 -13.26 -6.65 -39.03
C ALA A 518 -12.69 -7.34 -37.76
N PRO A 519 -13.30 -7.15 -36.58
CA PRO A 519 -14.66 -6.63 -36.35
C PRO A 519 -14.76 -5.13 -36.03
N PHE A 520 -13.70 -4.33 -36.19
CA PHE A 520 -13.71 -2.92 -35.78
C PHE A 520 -14.23 -2.00 -36.90
N ALA A 521 -15.13 -1.07 -36.54
CA ALA A 521 -15.69 -0.09 -37.47
C ALA A 521 -14.70 1.04 -37.75
N GLY A 522 -14.28 1.20 -39.02
CA GLY A 522 -13.43 2.29 -39.49
C GLY A 522 -13.34 2.34 -41.02
N PRO A 523 -12.95 3.49 -41.63
CA PRO A 523 -12.85 3.64 -43.07
C PRO A 523 -11.71 2.79 -43.68
N TYR A 524 -12.02 2.09 -44.77
CA TYR A 524 -11.12 1.14 -45.45
C TYR A 524 -10.16 1.75 -46.47
N THR A 525 -10.33 3.04 -46.80
CA THR A 525 -9.56 3.74 -47.86
C THR A 525 -9.02 5.08 -47.35
N CYS A 526 -7.73 5.32 -47.61
CA CYS A 526 -7.01 6.55 -47.25
C CYS A 526 -6.89 7.49 -48.47
N VAL A 527 -6.90 8.81 -48.26
CA VAL A 527 -6.69 9.80 -49.33
C VAL A 527 -5.20 10.14 -49.46
N ALA A 528 -4.62 10.04 -50.67
CA ALA A 528 -3.17 10.26 -50.93
C ALA A 528 -2.73 11.74 -50.81
N PRO A 529 -1.45 12.05 -50.49
CA PRO A 529 -0.94 13.43 -50.41
C PRO A 529 -0.58 14.05 -51.77
N LEU A 530 -0.75 15.38 -51.89
CA LEU A 530 -0.39 16.19 -53.06
C LEU A 530 1.13 16.17 -53.35
N SER A 531 1.50 16.01 -54.62
CA SER A 531 2.87 16.13 -55.14
C SER A 531 3.36 17.59 -55.17
N LEU A 532 4.44 17.90 -54.45
CA LEU A 532 5.13 19.21 -54.52
C LEU A 532 6.17 19.22 -55.66
N ALA A 533 6.05 20.19 -56.57
CA ALA A 533 7.01 20.41 -57.65
C ALA A 533 8.25 21.19 -57.15
N LEU A 534 9.45 20.63 -57.33
CA LEU A 534 10.73 21.33 -57.12
C LEU A 534 10.96 22.39 -58.21
N ARG A 535 11.22 23.65 -57.81
CA ARG A 535 11.90 24.65 -58.66
C ARG A 535 13.28 24.96 -58.09
N ARG A 536 14.32 24.74 -58.91
CA ARG A 536 15.70 25.24 -58.75
C ARG A 536 15.79 26.74 -59.08
N ARG A 537 16.59 27.48 -58.31
CA ARG A 537 17.45 28.64 -58.71
C ARG A 537 18.61 28.69 -57.71
N GLN A 538 19.87 28.39 -58.06
CA GLN A 538 20.90 29.19 -58.77
C GLN A 538 21.20 30.58 -58.18
N ASN A 539 22.40 30.64 -57.55
CA ASN A 539 23.42 31.72 -57.41
C ASN A 539 23.00 33.19 -57.29
N LEU A 540 23.56 33.90 -56.29
CA LEU A 540 24.64 34.90 -56.45
C LEU A 540 24.99 35.60 -55.11
N PHE A 541 26.31 35.69 -54.87
CA PHE A 541 27.10 36.43 -53.86
C PHE A 541 27.00 36.08 -52.37
#